data_AF-K1TLA2-F1
#
_entry.id   AF-K1TLA2-F1
#
_cell.length_a   1.000
_cell.length_b   1.000
_cell.length_c   1.000
_cell.angle_alpha   90.00
_cell.angle_beta   90.00
_cell.angle_gamma   90.00
#
_symmetry.space_group_name_H-M   'P 1'
#
loop_
_entity.id
_entity.type
_entity.pdbx_description
1 polymer ?
#
loop_
_entity_poly.entity_id
_entity_poly.type
_entity_poly.pdbx_seq_one_letter_code
_entity_poly.pdbx_strand_id
1 'polypeptide(L)'
;VAWSATGRSAKQQAKLFDDDKEQVKLTAGIMWHKVERQTDEMGLKAELTTFVPYTQDKVELTKVTITNTADTTQKITSTVAIPMYARSASNIRDHRHVTSLLHRTFTIKDGIMIYPTLTFDERGHNKNTVFYGALAKEMINGKMESPFSFCPVTEEFIGEGGNFENPYYVAKNKPLPYTEGQEVDGYETVAAIRFNDCELKPGESRSYVIALEYGTSKEELESIGNKYIDVDVFDKYLEETKNYWQDKINVSYNSADKNFDNWMHWVNFQPMLRRIYGCSFLPHHDYGK
;
A
#
# COMPACT_ATOMS: atom_id res chain seq x y z
N VAL A 1 -0.26 17.04 -14.15
CA VAL A 1 0.57 17.31 -12.94
C VAL A 1 0.55 16.05 -12.09
N ALA A 2 1.68 15.63 -11.53
CA ALA A 2 1.70 14.48 -10.62
C ALA A 2 1.24 14.92 -9.22
N TRP A 3 0.39 14.11 -8.60
CA TRP A 3 -0.16 14.34 -7.27
C TRP A 3 -0.17 13.03 -6.49
N SER A 4 0.35 13.04 -5.27
CA SER A 4 0.33 11.88 -4.40
C SER A 4 -0.87 11.96 -3.47
N ALA A 5 -1.70 10.92 -3.48
CA ALA A 5 -2.84 10.77 -2.58
C ALA A 5 -2.42 10.78 -1.10
N THR A 6 -1.16 10.43 -0.79
CA THR A 6 -0.58 10.47 0.56
C THR A 6 0.28 11.71 0.82
N GLY A 7 0.40 12.63 -0.14
CA GLY A 7 1.17 13.86 0.00
C GLY A 7 2.67 13.74 -0.24
N ARG A 8 3.16 12.56 -0.65
CA ARG A 8 4.59 12.26 -0.84
C ARG A 8 5.05 12.51 -2.28
N SER A 9 4.66 13.64 -2.86
CA SER A 9 5.27 14.13 -4.10
C SER A 9 6.15 15.34 -3.83
N ALA A 10 7.18 15.55 -4.66
CA ALA A 10 8.10 16.67 -4.49
C ALA A 10 7.37 18.03 -4.47
N LYS A 11 6.32 18.22 -5.31
CA LYS A 11 5.50 19.44 -5.33
C LYS A 11 4.75 19.64 -4.01
N GLN A 12 4.22 18.58 -3.42
CA GLN A 12 3.50 18.65 -2.15
C GLN A 12 4.46 18.84 -0.96
N GLN A 13 5.63 18.21 -0.99
CA GLN A 13 6.67 18.38 0.04
C GLN A 13 7.25 19.79 0.03
N ALA A 14 7.38 20.43 -1.13
CA ALA A 14 7.82 21.82 -1.24
C ALA A 14 6.91 22.81 -0.49
N LYS A 15 5.61 22.49 -0.34
CA LYS A 15 4.63 23.31 0.39
C LYS A 15 4.48 22.95 1.87
N LEU A 16 5.33 22.11 2.45
CA LEU A 16 5.12 21.54 3.80
C LEU A 16 4.90 22.61 4.90
N PHE A 17 5.58 23.75 4.77
CA PHE A 17 5.56 24.86 5.71
C PHE A 17 4.76 26.08 5.22
N ASP A 18 4.10 25.95 4.07
CA ASP A 18 3.25 27.02 3.54
C ASP A 18 1.86 26.96 4.20
N ASP A 19 1.24 28.12 4.37
CA ASP A 19 -0.10 28.24 4.95
C ASP A 19 -1.19 27.68 4.02
N ASP A 20 -0.95 27.66 2.70
CA ASP A 20 -1.86 27.13 1.67
C ASP A 20 -1.67 25.62 1.42
N LYS A 21 -0.94 24.91 2.29
CA LYS A 21 -0.76 23.46 2.15
C LYS A 21 -2.09 22.71 2.18
N GLU A 22 -2.11 21.59 1.48
CA GLU A 22 -3.29 20.74 1.36
C GLU A 22 -3.80 20.25 2.72
N GLN A 23 -5.13 20.15 2.83
CA GLN A 23 -5.79 19.67 4.03
C GLN A 23 -5.59 18.16 4.18
N VAL A 24 -5.19 17.71 5.38
CA VAL A 24 -4.94 16.30 5.68
C VAL A 24 -5.59 15.93 7.00
N LYS A 25 -6.23 14.77 7.04
CA LYS A 25 -6.80 14.20 8.27
C LYS A 25 -6.45 12.72 8.37
N LEU A 26 -5.93 12.31 9.52
CA LEU A 26 -5.79 10.91 9.89
C LEU A 26 -6.90 10.56 10.88
N THR A 27 -7.70 9.55 10.54
CA THR A 27 -8.65 8.92 11.45
C THR A 27 -8.20 7.48 11.68
N ALA A 28 -8.15 7.02 12.92
CA ALA A 28 -7.75 5.65 13.22
C ALA A 28 -8.66 5.02 14.27
N GLY A 29 -8.79 3.70 14.19
CA GLY A 29 -9.45 2.87 15.18
C GLY A 29 -8.70 1.55 15.35
N ILE A 30 -9.17 0.71 16.26
CA ILE A 30 -8.56 -0.59 16.50
C ILE A 30 -9.23 -1.61 15.55
N MET A 31 -8.57 -2.21 14.56
CA MET A 31 -7.22 -1.93 14.06
C MET A 31 -7.29 -1.58 12.56
N TRP A 32 -7.42 -0.29 12.28
CA TRP A 32 -7.49 0.28 10.94
C TRP A 32 -7.10 1.76 10.99
N HIS A 33 -6.71 2.32 9.86
CA HIS A 33 -6.54 3.76 9.75
C HIS A 33 -7.03 4.27 8.39
N LYS A 34 -7.39 5.55 8.35
CA LYS A 34 -7.82 6.26 7.15
C LYS A 34 -7.10 7.61 7.05
N VAL A 35 -6.45 7.84 5.93
CA VAL A 35 -5.86 9.13 5.56
C VAL A 35 -6.78 9.80 4.54
N GLU A 36 -7.20 11.03 4.83
CA GLU A 36 -7.94 11.89 3.91
C GLU A 36 -7.04 13.04 3.51
N ARG A 37 -7.01 13.36 2.22
CA ARG A 37 -6.23 14.48 1.67
C ARG A 37 -7.03 15.22 0.62
N GLN A 38 -7.07 16.54 0.70
CA GLN A 38 -7.78 17.38 -0.24
C GLN A 38 -6.88 18.47 -0.82
N THR A 39 -6.98 18.65 -2.13
CA THR A 39 -6.31 19.72 -2.87
C THR A 39 -7.34 20.60 -3.54
N ASP A 40 -7.44 21.85 -3.08
CA ASP A 40 -8.36 22.82 -3.67
C ASP A 40 -7.83 23.29 -5.04
N GLU A 41 -6.50 23.35 -5.22
CA GLU A 41 -5.84 23.71 -6.49
C GLU A 41 -6.22 22.77 -7.64
N MET A 42 -6.32 21.45 -7.37
CA MET A 42 -6.69 20.47 -8.40
C MET A 42 -8.16 20.03 -8.33
N GLY A 43 -8.90 20.44 -7.30
CA GLY A 43 -10.27 20.01 -7.08
C GLY A 43 -10.41 18.49 -6.90
N LEU A 44 -9.52 17.90 -6.09
CA LEU A 44 -9.50 16.46 -5.81
C LEU A 44 -9.47 16.18 -4.30
N LYS A 45 -10.16 15.12 -3.90
CA LYS A 45 -10.05 14.50 -2.56
C LYS A 45 -9.62 13.05 -2.71
N ALA A 46 -8.65 12.61 -1.91
CA ALA A 46 -8.29 11.21 -1.73
C ALA A 46 -8.64 10.72 -0.33
N GLU A 47 -9.08 9.47 -0.25
CA GLU A 47 -9.36 8.75 0.99
C GLU A 47 -8.71 7.38 0.91
N LEU A 48 -7.79 7.08 1.82
CA LEU A 48 -7.04 5.83 1.85
C LEU A 48 -7.33 5.13 3.17
N THR A 49 -8.02 4.00 3.15
CA THR A 49 -8.28 3.18 4.35
C THR A 49 -7.43 1.92 4.29
N THR A 50 -6.69 1.64 5.36
CA THR A 50 -5.75 0.50 5.42
C THR A 50 -5.96 -0.30 6.70
N PHE A 51 -5.94 -1.62 6.57
CA PHE A 51 -6.03 -2.56 7.69
C PHE A 51 -5.44 -3.92 7.32
N VAL A 52 -5.18 -4.75 8.34
CA VAL A 52 -4.83 -6.17 8.19
C VAL A 52 -6.05 -6.98 8.59
N PRO A 53 -6.67 -7.76 7.69
CA PRO A 53 -7.85 -8.57 8.02
C PRO A 53 -7.57 -9.55 9.15
N TYR A 54 -8.55 -9.75 10.05
CA TYR A 54 -8.47 -10.81 11.06
C TYR A 54 -8.71 -12.20 10.42
N THR A 55 -7.71 -12.70 9.70
CA THR A 55 -7.72 -14.02 9.07
C THR A 55 -6.34 -14.70 9.22
N GLN A 56 -6.15 -15.88 8.62
CA GLN A 56 -4.84 -16.52 8.55
C GLN A 56 -4.00 -16.03 7.38
N ASP A 57 -4.59 -15.27 6.47
CA ASP A 57 -3.90 -14.78 5.27
C ASP A 57 -2.98 -13.62 5.66
N LYS A 58 -1.75 -13.66 5.12
CA LYS A 58 -0.72 -12.66 5.38
C LYS A 58 -0.86 -11.51 4.40
N VAL A 59 -1.85 -10.66 4.64
CA VAL A 59 -2.19 -9.57 3.72
C VAL A 59 -2.50 -8.28 4.46
N GLU A 60 -1.98 -7.16 3.96
CA GLU A 60 -2.42 -5.81 4.29
C GLU A 60 -3.26 -5.27 3.11
N LEU A 61 -4.43 -4.74 3.41
CA LEU A 61 -5.35 -4.21 2.40
C LEU A 61 -5.42 -2.70 2.51
N THR A 62 -5.41 -2.02 1.36
CA THR A 62 -5.66 -0.57 1.26
C THR A 62 -6.72 -0.30 0.21
N LYS A 63 -7.80 0.39 0.59
CA LYS A 63 -8.76 0.97 -0.37
C LYS A 63 -8.46 2.45 -0.55
N VAL A 64 -8.28 2.88 -1.79
CA VAL A 64 -8.08 4.28 -2.18
C VAL A 64 -9.30 4.75 -2.95
N THR A 65 -9.92 5.85 -2.54
CA THR A 65 -11.00 6.50 -3.26
C THR A 65 -10.59 7.91 -3.63
N ILE A 66 -10.60 8.23 -4.92
CA ILE A 66 -10.35 9.57 -5.46
C ILE A 66 -11.67 10.17 -5.90
N THR A 67 -12.00 11.36 -5.42
CA THR A 67 -13.24 12.07 -5.71
C THR A 67 -12.95 13.41 -6.36
N ASN A 68 -13.67 13.73 -7.44
CA ASN A 68 -13.65 15.05 -8.04
C ASN A 68 -14.50 16.02 -7.20
N THR A 69 -13.86 17.01 -6.60
CA THR A 69 -14.51 18.06 -5.82
C THR A 69 -14.66 19.39 -6.57
N ALA A 70 -14.18 19.47 -7.82
CA ALA A 70 -14.40 20.60 -8.71
C ALA A 70 -15.82 20.60 -9.32
N ASP A 71 -16.20 21.73 -9.91
CA ASP A 71 -17.41 21.92 -10.71
C ASP A 71 -17.24 21.52 -12.19
N THR A 72 -16.05 21.07 -12.57
CA THR A 72 -15.71 20.62 -13.92
C THR A 72 -15.23 19.17 -13.92
N THR A 73 -15.38 18.48 -15.07
CA THR A 73 -14.89 17.11 -15.23
C THR A 73 -13.36 17.05 -15.14
N GLN A 74 -12.83 16.15 -14.31
CA GLN A 74 -11.40 15.92 -14.13
C GLN A 74 -10.95 14.68 -14.92
N LYS A 75 -9.84 14.80 -15.65
CA LYS A 75 -9.15 13.68 -16.28
C LYS A 75 -8.02 13.22 -15.39
N ILE A 76 -8.05 11.96 -14.96
CA ILE A 76 -7.01 11.39 -14.10
C ILE A 76 -6.41 10.14 -14.74
N THR A 77 -5.13 9.93 -14.48
CA THR A 77 -4.51 8.62 -14.60
C THR A 77 -3.93 8.22 -13.26
N SER A 78 -4.35 7.07 -12.77
CA SER A 78 -3.92 6.55 -11.47
C SER A 78 -2.80 5.52 -11.63
N THR A 79 -1.77 5.68 -10.81
CA THR A 79 -0.67 4.72 -10.68
C THR A 79 -0.47 4.40 -9.21
N VAL A 80 -0.57 3.13 -8.85
CA VAL A 80 -0.12 2.62 -7.55
C VAL A 80 1.38 2.37 -7.66
N ALA A 81 2.16 2.76 -6.66
CA ALA A 81 3.61 2.54 -6.64
C ALA A 81 4.08 2.19 -5.23
N ILE A 82 4.49 0.93 -5.04
CA ILE A 82 4.91 0.41 -3.74
C ILE A 82 6.34 -0.12 -3.86
N PRO A 83 7.35 0.53 -3.23
CA PRO A 83 8.70 0.01 -3.21
C PRO A 83 8.75 -1.33 -2.44
N MET A 84 9.21 -2.39 -3.10
CA MET A 84 9.19 -3.74 -2.55
C MET A 84 10.60 -4.19 -2.18
N TYR A 85 10.83 -4.46 -0.90
CA TYR A 85 12.14 -4.89 -0.41
C TYR A 85 12.33 -6.41 -0.47
N ALA A 86 11.31 -7.19 -0.09
CA ALA A 86 11.19 -8.64 -0.33
C ALA A 86 12.37 -9.52 0.14
N ARG A 87 13.09 -9.13 1.20
CA ARG A 87 14.19 -9.92 1.78
C ARG A 87 14.47 -9.55 3.23
N SER A 88 15.48 -10.17 3.83
CA SER A 88 15.86 -9.96 5.23
C SER A 88 16.29 -8.51 5.50
N ALA A 89 15.92 -8.00 6.67
CA ALA A 89 16.40 -6.71 7.17
C ALA A 89 17.92 -6.66 7.33
N SER A 90 18.60 -7.80 7.48
CA SER A 90 20.07 -7.90 7.46
C SER A 90 20.68 -7.27 6.20
N ASN A 91 19.93 -7.25 5.10
CA ASN A 91 20.41 -6.72 3.82
C ASN A 91 20.16 -5.23 3.61
N ILE A 92 19.76 -4.48 4.65
CA ILE A 92 19.37 -3.07 4.49
C ILE A 92 20.50 -2.23 3.85
N ARG A 93 21.75 -2.60 4.16
CA ARG A 93 22.98 -2.09 3.55
C ARG A 93 23.94 -3.22 3.19
N ASP A 94 24.16 -4.15 4.11
CA ASP A 94 25.09 -5.25 3.90
C ASP A 94 24.58 -6.17 2.78
N HIS A 95 25.39 -6.37 1.73
CA HIS A 95 25.00 -7.08 0.52
C HIS A 95 23.69 -6.59 -0.11
N ARG A 96 23.27 -5.34 0.14
CA ARG A 96 21.98 -4.78 -0.32
C ARG A 96 21.79 -4.92 -1.83
N HIS A 97 22.81 -4.48 -2.57
CA HIS A 97 22.85 -4.56 -4.03
C HIS A 97 23.03 -6.00 -4.51
N VAL A 98 23.94 -6.77 -3.89
CA VAL A 98 24.14 -8.18 -4.26
C VAL A 98 22.84 -8.98 -4.15
N THR A 99 22.05 -8.72 -3.11
CA THR A 99 20.79 -9.43 -2.88
C THR A 99 19.65 -8.96 -3.78
N SER A 100 19.70 -7.76 -4.37
CA SER A 100 18.73 -7.39 -5.42
C SER A 100 18.92 -8.21 -6.69
N LEU A 101 20.15 -8.66 -7.00
CA LEU A 101 20.43 -9.57 -8.13
C LEU A 101 19.70 -10.92 -8.01
N LEU A 102 19.26 -11.27 -6.81
CA LEU A 102 18.54 -12.51 -6.53
C LEU A 102 17.04 -12.41 -6.77
N HIS A 103 16.48 -11.20 -6.91
CA HIS A 103 15.05 -11.01 -7.20
C HIS A 103 14.68 -11.67 -8.53
N ARG A 104 13.58 -12.40 -8.54
CA ARG A 104 12.85 -12.83 -9.74
C ARG A 104 11.49 -12.19 -9.67
N THR A 105 11.21 -11.28 -10.59
CA THR A 105 10.00 -10.46 -10.55
C THR A 105 9.11 -10.81 -11.72
N PHE A 106 7.83 -10.99 -11.43
CA PHE A 106 6.82 -11.39 -12.40
C PHE A 106 5.73 -10.32 -12.41
N THR A 107 5.37 -9.85 -13.59
CA THR A 107 4.13 -9.12 -13.81
C THR A 107 3.02 -10.13 -14.04
N ILE A 108 1.93 -10.00 -13.30
CA ILE A 108 0.74 -10.84 -13.42
C ILE A 108 -0.47 -9.95 -13.68
N LYS A 109 -1.61 -10.55 -14.02
CA LYS A 109 -2.85 -9.84 -14.38
C LYS A 109 -3.18 -8.65 -13.47
N ASP A 110 -3.08 -8.85 -12.16
CA ASP A 110 -3.53 -7.88 -11.16
C ASP A 110 -2.37 -7.18 -10.43
N GLY A 111 -1.11 -7.38 -10.82
CA GLY A 111 0.01 -6.77 -10.10
C GLY A 111 1.38 -7.38 -10.34
N ILE A 112 2.22 -7.31 -9.31
CA ILE A 112 3.63 -7.73 -9.36
C ILE A 112 3.93 -8.69 -8.21
N MET A 113 4.64 -9.78 -8.52
CA MET A 113 5.12 -10.77 -7.55
C MET A 113 6.64 -10.89 -7.60
N ILE A 114 7.25 -11.23 -6.47
CA ILE A 114 8.70 -11.40 -6.31
C ILE A 114 8.97 -12.73 -5.63
N TYR A 115 9.85 -13.52 -6.22
CA TYR A 115 10.39 -14.74 -5.63
C TYR A 115 11.91 -14.73 -5.72
N PRO A 116 12.62 -14.18 -4.72
CA PRO A 116 14.07 -14.24 -4.72
C PRO A 116 14.55 -15.68 -4.87
N THR A 117 15.67 -15.91 -5.55
CA THR A 117 16.20 -17.27 -5.75
C THR A 117 16.81 -17.83 -4.47
N LEU A 118 17.54 -17.00 -3.73
CA LEU A 118 18.27 -17.35 -2.51
C LEU A 118 18.06 -16.26 -1.44
N THR A 119 18.27 -16.62 -0.19
CA THR A 119 18.39 -15.66 0.93
C THR A 119 19.83 -15.63 1.42
N PHE A 120 20.45 -14.46 1.45
CA PHE A 120 21.77 -14.25 2.04
C PHE A 120 21.61 -13.39 3.29
N ASP A 121 21.63 -14.01 4.46
CA ASP A 121 21.52 -13.30 5.73
C ASP A 121 22.28 -14.03 6.84
N GLU A 122 22.06 -13.63 8.09
CA GLU A 122 22.71 -14.22 9.26
C GLU A 122 22.45 -15.73 9.44
N ARG A 123 21.49 -16.31 8.72
CA ARG A 123 21.23 -17.76 8.67
C ARG A 123 22.06 -18.47 7.60
N GLY A 124 22.92 -17.76 6.88
CA GLY A 124 23.74 -18.25 5.78
C GLY A 124 23.09 -18.06 4.40
N HIS A 125 23.55 -18.84 3.43
CA HIS A 125 23.04 -18.81 2.06
C HIS A 125 22.09 -20.00 1.84
N ASN A 126 20.80 -19.71 1.73
CA ASN A 126 19.76 -20.74 1.63
C ASN A 126 18.89 -20.53 0.39
N LYS A 127 18.24 -21.61 -0.06
CA LYS A 127 17.14 -21.48 -1.03
C LYS A 127 16.02 -20.68 -0.38
N ASN A 128 15.51 -19.69 -1.10
CA ASN A 128 14.33 -18.96 -0.66
C ASN A 128 13.08 -19.84 -0.83
N THR A 129 12.08 -19.59 0.01
CA THR A 129 10.77 -20.25 -0.04
C THR A 129 9.62 -19.25 0.08
N VAL A 130 9.91 -17.94 0.06
CA VAL A 130 8.92 -16.88 0.30
C VAL A 130 8.65 -16.10 -0.98
N PHE A 131 7.36 -15.98 -1.31
CA PHE A 131 6.85 -15.08 -2.33
C PHE A 131 6.33 -13.80 -1.68
N TYR A 132 6.48 -12.67 -2.37
CA TYR A 132 5.92 -11.39 -1.99
C TYR A 132 5.10 -10.84 -3.15
N GLY A 133 3.94 -10.24 -2.87
CA GLY A 133 3.01 -9.74 -3.87
C GLY A 133 2.50 -8.35 -3.53
N ALA A 134 2.29 -7.56 -4.56
CA ALA A 134 1.56 -6.31 -4.50
C ALA A 134 0.58 -6.27 -5.67
N LEU A 135 -0.70 -6.39 -5.35
CA LEU A 135 -1.79 -6.49 -6.31
C LEU A 135 -2.70 -5.28 -6.19
N ALA A 136 -3.31 -4.85 -7.28
CA ALA A 136 -4.28 -3.78 -7.26
C ALA A 136 -5.32 -3.93 -8.38
N LYS A 137 -6.57 -3.57 -8.07
CA LYS A 137 -7.67 -3.47 -9.04
C LYS A 137 -8.45 -2.19 -8.87
N GLU A 138 -9.12 -1.75 -9.93
CA GLU A 138 -9.97 -0.57 -9.93
C GLU A 138 -11.46 -0.91 -10.06
N MET A 139 -12.33 -0.18 -9.37
CA MET A 139 -13.77 -0.35 -9.46
C MET A 139 -14.33 0.52 -10.60
N ILE A 140 -14.87 -0.12 -11.64
CA ILE A 140 -15.53 0.53 -12.78
C ILE A 140 -16.91 -0.09 -12.97
N ASN A 141 -17.95 0.74 -12.89
CA ASN A 141 -19.34 0.33 -13.14
C ASN A 141 -19.77 -0.94 -12.37
N GLY A 142 -19.37 -1.05 -11.10
CA GLY A 142 -19.69 -2.20 -10.24
C GLY A 142 -18.86 -3.46 -10.51
N LYS A 143 -17.75 -3.37 -11.25
CA LYS A 143 -16.83 -4.47 -11.50
C LYS A 143 -15.39 -4.07 -11.18
N MET A 144 -14.64 -5.02 -10.62
CA MET A 144 -13.21 -4.86 -10.42
C MET A 144 -12.46 -5.18 -11.71
N GLU A 145 -11.83 -4.16 -12.28
CA GLU A 145 -11.02 -4.23 -13.50
C GLU A 145 -9.53 -4.28 -13.16
N SER A 146 -8.78 -5.00 -14.00
CA SER A 146 -7.33 -5.17 -13.84
C SER A 146 -6.56 -3.98 -14.44
N PRO A 147 -5.38 -3.65 -13.91
CA PRO A 147 -4.49 -2.64 -14.49
C PRO A 147 -4.00 -3.07 -15.89
N PHE A 148 -3.52 -2.11 -16.69
CA PHE A 148 -3.14 -2.39 -18.09
C PHE A 148 -1.62 -2.35 -18.34
N SER A 149 -0.83 -1.73 -17.45
CA SER A 149 0.62 -1.68 -17.58
C SER A 149 1.32 -1.63 -16.23
N PHE A 150 2.57 -2.11 -16.21
CA PHE A 150 3.37 -2.33 -15.01
C PHE A 150 4.81 -1.83 -15.18
N CYS A 151 5.48 -1.51 -14.07
CA CYS A 151 6.92 -1.35 -14.03
C CYS A 151 7.47 -2.03 -12.76
N PRO A 152 8.04 -3.24 -12.88
CA PRO A 152 8.64 -3.94 -11.76
C PRO A 152 10.06 -3.47 -11.42
N VAL A 153 10.63 -2.50 -12.15
CA VAL A 153 12.03 -2.08 -12.01
C VAL A 153 12.10 -0.68 -11.41
N THR A 154 12.69 -0.55 -10.22
CA THR A 154 12.75 0.72 -9.49
C THR A 154 13.43 1.83 -10.29
N GLU A 155 14.61 1.57 -10.84
CA GLU A 155 15.42 2.57 -11.57
C GLU A 155 14.75 3.03 -12.86
N GLU A 156 14.03 2.15 -13.56
CA GLU A 156 13.23 2.54 -14.72
C GLU A 156 12.03 3.41 -14.30
N PHE A 157 11.30 2.97 -13.27
CA PHE A 157 10.11 3.69 -12.79
C PHE A 157 10.43 5.12 -12.38
N ILE A 158 11.48 5.30 -11.57
CA ILE A 158 11.91 6.62 -11.12
C ILE A 158 12.63 7.41 -12.23
N GLY A 159 13.31 6.72 -13.14
CA GLY A 159 14.10 7.28 -14.23
C GLY A 159 15.46 7.82 -13.77
N GLU A 160 16.32 8.13 -14.74
CA GLU A 160 17.66 8.67 -14.49
C GLU A 160 17.59 9.97 -13.68
N GLY A 161 18.27 9.99 -12.53
CA GLY A 161 18.27 11.12 -11.58
C GLY A 161 16.94 11.34 -10.84
N GLY A 162 15.96 10.46 -11.01
CA GLY A 162 14.66 10.52 -10.35
C GLY A 162 14.63 9.91 -8.95
N ASN A 163 13.46 9.98 -8.33
CA ASN A 163 13.17 9.36 -7.03
C ASN A 163 11.67 9.04 -6.91
N PHE A 164 11.26 8.37 -5.82
CA PHE A 164 9.86 8.00 -5.60
C PHE A 164 8.91 9.16 -5.34
N GLU A 165 9.39 10.35 -4.97
CA GLU A 165 8.55 11.55 -4.81
C GLU A 165 8.29 12.26 -6.15
N ASN A 166 9.05 11.95 -7.20
CA ASN A 166 8.82 12.47 -8.54
C ASN A 166 9.28 11.47 -9.63
N PRO A 167 8.63 10.30 -9.74
CA PRO A 167 9.07 9.25 -10.65
C PRO A 167 8.78 9.63 -12.11
N TYR A 168 9.73 9.32 -13.00
CA TYR A 168 9.70 9.69 -14.42
C TYR A 168 8.39 9.31 -15.13
N TYR A 169 7.93 8.06 -14.96
CA TYR A 169 6.74 7.58 -15.66
C TYR A 169 5.45 8.31 -15.24
N VAL A 170 5.33 8.67 -13.96
CA VAL A 170 4.18 9.46 -13.46
C VAL A 170 4.31 10.91 -13.93
N ALA A 171 5.49 11.51 -13.78
CA ALA A 171 5.74 12.90 -14.16
C ALA A 171 5.54 13.15 -15.66
N LYS A 172 5.90 12.18 -16.51
CA LYS A 172 5.70 12.24 -17.97
C LYS A 172 4.36 11.67 -18.44
N ASN A 173 3.54 11.17 -17.52
CA ASN A 173 2.26 10.51 -17.79
C ASN A 173 2.35 9.47 -18.94
N LYS A 174 3.35 8.59 -18.89
CA LYS A 174 3.54 7.53 -19.88
C LYS A 174 2.94 6.22 -19.39
N PRO A 175 2.43 5.36 -20.29
CA PRO A 175 2.24 3.95 -19.98
C PRO A 175 3.51 3.35 -19.38
N LEU A 176 3.35 2.45 -18.42
CA LEU A 176 4.50 1.74 -17.86
C LEU A 176 5.00 0.72 -18.91
N PRO A 177 6.31 0.37 -18.92
CA PRO A 177 6.93 -0.30 -20.06
C PRO A 177 6.60 -1.79 -20.15
N TYR A 178 5.94 -2.37 -19.15
CA TYR A 178 5.60 -3.80 -19.11
C TYR A 178 4.09 -4.05 -19.11
N THR A 179 3.72 -5.25 -19.51
CA THR A 179 2.36 -5.82 -19.55
C THR A 179 2.35 -7.15 -18.79
N GLU A 180 1.18 -7.75 -18.60
CA GLU A 180 1.03 -9.05 -17.93
C GLU A 180 1.94 -10.15 -18.52
N GLY A 181 2.48 -11.01 -17.65
CA GLY A 181 3.19 -12.23 -18.04
C GLY A 181 4.67 -12.02 -18.34
N GLN A 182 5.22 -10.84 -18.09
CA GLN A 182 6.63 -10.53 -18.27
C GLN A 182 7.43 -10.74 -16.99
N GLU A 183 8.68 -11.16 -17.17
CA GLU A 183 9.63 -11.43 -16.10
C GLU A 183 10.82 -10.47 -16.20
N VAL A 184 11.27 -9.97 -15.05
CA VAL A 184 12.48 -9.13 -14.94
C VAL A 184 13.28 -9.54 -13.71
N ASP A 185 14.53 -9.90 -13.96
CA ASP A 185 15.41 -10.50 -12.97
C ASP A 185 16.53 -9.56 -12.55
N GLY A 186 16.86 -9.61 -11.26
CA GLY A 186 18.09 -9.04 -10.74
C GLY A 186 18.08 -7.53 -10.47
N TYR A 187 16.90 -6.94 -10.30
CA TYR A 187 16.73 -5.52 -9.99
C TYR A 187 15.98 -5.30 -8.67
N GLU A 188 16.15 -4.11 -8.09
CA GLU A 188 15.28 -3.65 -7.03
C GLU A 188 13.86 -3.44 -7.55
N THR A 189 12.89 -3.98 -6.83
CA THR A 189 11.52 -4.03 -7.31
C THR A 189 10.68 -2.88 -6.76
N VAL A 190 9.92 -2.23 -7.65
CA VAL A 190 8.76 -1.43 -7.27
C VAL A 190 7.54 -2.10 -7.86
N ALA A 191 6.47 -2.23 -7.09
CA ALA A 191 5.18 -2.59 -7.64
C ALA A 191 4.50 -1.34 -8.20
N ALA A 192 4.94 -0.89 -9.38
CA ALA A 192 4.28 0.19 -10.11
C ALA A 192 3.20 -0.39 -11.03
N ILE A 193 1.95 0.01 -10.82
CA ILE A 193 0.76 -0.55 -11.44
C ILE A 193 -0.08 0.62 -11.96
N ARG A 194 -0.30 0.68 -13.27
CA ARG A 194 -1.04 1.79 -13.91
C ARG A 194 -2.40 1.33 -14.42
N PHE A 195 -3.41 2.12 -14.09
CA PHE A 195 -4.79 1.95 -14.52
C PHE A 195 -5.13 2.84 -15.71
N ASN A 196 -6.24 2.54 -16.39
CA ASN A 196 -6.68 3.31 -17.55
C ASN A 196 -6.96 4.76 -17.17
N ASP A 197 -6.77 5.66 -18.14
CA ASP A 197 -7.21 7.04 -17.99
C ASP A 197 -8.73 7.06 -17.76
N CYS A 198 -9.19 7.87 -16.80
CA CYS A 198 -10.62 8.02 -16.57
C CYS A 198 -11.03 9.48 -16.39
N GLU A 199 -12.29 9.75 -16.72
CA GLU A 199 -12.95 11.02 -16.47
C GLU A 199 -13.81 10.89 -15.21
N LEU A 200 -13.71 11.85 -14.30
CA LEU A 200 -14.56 11.99 -13.13
C LEU A 200 -15.40 13.24 -13.30
N LYS A 201 -16.72 13.10 -13.39
CA LYS A 201 -17.65 14.23 -13.35
C LYS A 201 -17.62 14.90 -11.97
N PRO A 202 -18.13 16.14 -11.82
CA PRO A 202 -18.28 16.77 -10.51
C PRO A 202 -18.97 15.83 -9.50
N GLY A 203 -18.31 15.58 -8.37
CA GLY A 203 -18.78 14.68 -7.31
C GLY A 203 -18.61 13.18 -7.56
N GLU A 204 -18.10 12.76 -8.73
CA GLU A 204 -17.85 11.35 -9.04
C GLU A 204 -16.55 10.86 -8.37
N SER A 205 -16.54 9.58 -7.99
CA SER A 205 -15.39 8.91 -7.38
C SER A 205 -14.91 7.70 -8.18
N ARG A 206 -13.61 7.42 -8.11
CA ARG A 206 -13.00 6.16 -8.52
C ARG A 206 -12.34 5.50 -7.33
N SER A 207 -12.56 4.19 -7.16
CA SER A 207 -11.98 3.42 -6.06
C SER A 207 -11.03 2.35 -6.56
N TYR A 208 -9.99 2.08 -5.78
CA TYR A 208 -8.96 1.09 -6.02
C TYR A 208 -8.80 0.25 -4.76
N VAL A 209 -8.58 -1.05 -4.90
CA VAL A 209 -8.21 -1.93 -3.79
C VAL A 209 -6.83 -2.49 -4.06
N ILE A 210 -5.95 -2.39 -3.07
CA ILE A 210 -4.56 -2.79 -3.11
C ILE A 210 -4.35 -3.85 -2.04
N ALA A 211 -3.66 -4.93 -2.38
CA ALA A 211 -3.24 -5.97 -1.45
C ALA A 211 -1.71 -6.08 -1.43
N LEU A 212 -1.13 -6.05 -0.23
CA LEU A 212 0.28 -6.37 0.02
C LEU A 212 0.34 -7.70 0.76
N GLU A 213 0.95 -8.70 0.14
CA GLU A 213 0.85 -10.08 0.58
C GLU A 213 2.19 -10.81 0.54
N TYR A 214 2.33 -11.85 1.35
CA TYR A 214 3.45 -12.77 1.25
C TYR A 214 3.03 -14.20 1.62
N GLY A 215 3.73 -15.18 1.09
CA GLY A 215 3.34 -16.58 1.16
C GLY A 215 4.46 -17.49 0.69
N THR A 216 4.12 -18.74 0.40
CA THR A 216 5.09 -19.81 0.07
C THR A 216 4.96 -20.35 -1.35
N SER A 217 3.90 -19.96 -2.07
CA SER A 217 3.73 -20.27 -3.48
C SER A 217 3.02 -19.15 -4.22
N LYS A 218 3.13 -19.15 -5.56
CA LYS A 218 2.43 -18.22 -6.44
C LYS A 218 0.91 -18.36 -6.31
N GLU A 219 0.44 -19.59 -6.25
CA GLU A 219 -0.99 -19.93 -6.17
C GLU A 219 -1.62 -19.47 -4.86
N GLU A 220 -0.86 -19.51 -3.74
CA GLU A 220 -1.29 -18.95 -2.45
C GLU A 220 -1.57 -17.45 -2.58
N LEU A 221 -0.62 -16.69 -3.14
CA LEU A 221 -0.78 -15.25 -3.37
C LEU A 221 -1.93 -14.95 -4.35
N GLU A 222 -2.01 -15.66 -5.48
CA GLU A 222 -3.13 -15.49 -6.41
C GLU A 222 -4.49 -15.78 -5.73
N SER A 223 -4.56 -16.76 -4.83
CA SER A 223 -5.78 -17.04 -4.07
C SER A 223 -6.12 -15.93 -3.07
N ILE A 224 -5.11 -15.34 -2.39
CA ILE A 224 -5.31 -14.22 -1.48
C ILE A 224 -5.78 -13.00 -2.28
N GLY A 225 -5.08 -12.65 -3.36
CA GLY A 225 -5.46 -11.60 -4.29
C GLY A 225 -6.91 -11.73 -4.73
N ASN A 226 -7.27 -12.84 -5.38
CA ASN A 226 -8.63 -13.10 -5.88
C ASN A 226 -9.72 -12.98 -4.81
N LYS A 227 -9.38 -13.26 -3.55
CA LYS A 227 -10.31 -13.14 -2.42
C LYS A 227 -10.54 -11.70 -2.00
N TYR A 228 -9.50 -10.86 -1.93
CA TYR A 228 -9.58 -9.58 -1.23
C TYR A 228 -9.64 -8.33 -2.11
N ILE A 229 -9.18 -8.36 -3.37
CA ILE A 229 -9.08 -7.18 -4.23
C ILE A 229 -10.42 -6.79 -4.88
N ASP A 230 -11.44 -6.65 -4.03
CA ASP A 230 -12.81 -6.25 -4.36
C ASP A 230 -13.33 -5.27 -3.31
N VAL A 231 -14.04 -4.22 -3.73
CA VAL A 231 -14.49 -3.15 -2.81
C VAL A 231 -15.50 -3.67 -1.79
N ASP A 232 -16.45 -4.50 -2.19
CA ASP A 232 -17.48 -5.02 -1.28
C ASP A 232 -16.86 -6.01 -0.30
N VAL A 233 -15.92 -6.83 -0.77
CA VAL A 233 -15.17 -7.76 0.09
C VAL A 233 -14.25 -7.00 1.05
N PHE A 234 -13.57 -5.95 0.58
CA PHE A 234 -12.75 -5.07 1.42
C PHE A 234 -13.59 -4.47 2.56
N ASP A 235 -14.75 -3.89 2.24
CA ASP A 235 -15.61 -3.24 3.23
C ASP A 235 -16.17 -4.24 4.24
N LYS A 236 -16.56 -5.43 3.78
CA LYS A 236 -16.95 -6.54 4.67
C LYS A 236 -15.83 -6.89 5.65
N TYR A 237 -14.61 -7.15 5.17
CA TYR A 237 -13.49 -7.53 6.04
C TYR A 237 -13.04 -6.40 6.97
N LEU A 238 -13.20 -5.14 6.55
CA LEU A 238 -12.94 -3.99 7.41
C LEU A 238 -13.89 -3.98 8.61
N GLU A 239 -15.19 -4.17 8.38
CA GLU A 239 -16.17 -4.20 9.46
C GLU A 239 -16.03 -5.44 10.34
N GLU A 240 -15.78 -6.62 9.76
CA GLU A 240 -15.47 -7.84 10.53
C GLU A 240 -14.23 -7.66 11.41
N THR A 241 -13.18 -7.02 10.90
CA THR A 241 -11.94 -6.74 11.65
C THR A 241 -12.18 -5.74 12.78
N LYS A 242 -12.94 -4.67 12.54
CA LYS A 242 -13.35 -3.72 13.60
C LYS A 242 -14.12 -4.46 14.70
N ASN A 243 -15.13 -5.23 14.34
CA ASN A 243 -15.96 -5.97 15.29
C ASN A 243 -15.14 -6.98 16.10
N TYR A 244 -14.26 -7.73 15.45
CA TYR A 244 -13.36 -8.66 16.12
C TYR A 244 -12.52 -7.97 17.20
N TRP A 245 -11.91 -6.84 16.88
CA TRP A 245 -11.07 -6.13 17.84
C TRP A 245 -11.85 -5.50 18.98
N GLN A 246 -13.05 -4.98 18.70
CA GLN A 246 -13.95 -4.48 19.74
C GLN A 246 -14.39 -5.60 20.69
N ASP A 247 -14.66 -6.81 20.19
CA ASP A 247 -14.97 -7.98 21.03
C ASP A 247 -13.76 -8.42 21.88
N LYS A 248 -12.54 -8.35 21.32
CA LYS A 248 -11.32 -8.72 22.07
C LYS A 248 -10.99 -7.77 23.21
N ILE A 249 -11.32 -6.49 23.09
CA ILE A 249 -11.07 -5.51 24.15
C ILE A 249 -12.21 -5.59 25.17
N ASN A 250 -12.03 -6.48 26.13
CA ASN A 250 -13.06 -6.84 27.12
C ASN A 250 -13.10 -5.96 28.38
N VAL A 251 -12.33 -4.87 28.43
CA VAL A 251 -12.29 -3.96 29.57
C VAL A 251 -12.67 -2.55 29.12
N SER A 252 -13.69 -2.00 29.76
CA SER A 252 -14.20 -0.65 29.53
C SER A 252 -14.01 0.22 30.78
N TYR A 253 -13.84 1.52 30.55
CA TYR A 253 -13.71 2.54 31.59
C TYR A 253 -14.88 3.51 31.47
N ASN A 254 -15.44 3.92 32.60
CA ASN A 254 -16.52 4.90 32.64
C ASN A 254 -16.28 5.84 33.81
N SER A 255 -15.62 6.95 33.53
CA SER A 255 -15.34 8.03 34.48
C SER A 255 -16.00 9.33 34.03
N ALA A 256 -15.78 10.40 34.82
CA ALA A 256 -16.17 11.75 34.45
C ALA A 256 -15.29 12.33 33.33
N ASP A 257 -14.11 11.76 33.08
CA ASP A 257 -13.19 12.17 32.03
C ASP A 257 -13.26 11.19 30.84
N LYS A 258 -14.00 11.58 29.80
CA LYS A 258 -14.18 10.76 28.60
C LYS A 258 -12.90 10.65 27.76
N ASN A 259 -12.00 11.62 27.84
CA ASN A 259 -10.71 11.53 27.14
C ASN A 259 -9.83 10.49 27.81
N PHE A 260 -9.82 10.43 29.14
CA PHE A 260 -9.15 9.37 29.88
C PHE A 260 -9.72 7.99 29.56
N ASP A 261 -11.05 7.84 29.57
CA ASP A 261 -11.72 6.57 29.24
C ASP A 261 -11.32 6.06 27.84
N ASN A 262 -11.37 6.96 26.83
CA ASN A 262 -11.00 6.64 25.44
C ASN A 262 -9.50 6.33 25.31
N TRP A 263 -8.63 7.09 25.99
CA TRP A 263 -7.19 6.82 25.98
C TRP A 263 -6.87 5.46 26.61
N MET A 264 -7.49 5.13 27.74
CA MET A 264 -7.31 3.85 28.41
C MET A 264 -7.80 2.67 27.57
N HIS A 265 -8.81 2.86 26.71
CA HIS A 265 -9.21 1.85 25.73
C HIS A 265 -8.06 1.49 24.77
N TRP A 266 -7.30 2.49 24.30
CA TRP A 266 -6.09 2.26 23.50
C TRP A 266 -4.96 1.60 24.30
N VAL A 267 -4.73 2.03 25.55
CA VAL A 267 -3.72 1.41 26.43
C VAL A 267 -4.01 -0.08 26.64
N ASN A 268 -5.28 -0.45 26.84
CA ASN A 268 -5.70 -1.84 27.03
C ASN A 268 -5.45 -2.74 25.82
N PHE A 269 -5.37 -2.15 24.63
CA PHE A 269 -5.06 -2.88 23.40
C PHE A 269 -3.55 -3.17 23.26
N GLN A 270 -2.68 -2.35 23.85
CA GLN A 270 -1.22 -2.47 23.71
C GLN A 270 -0.64 -3.84 24.11
N PRO A 271 -1.12 -4.55 25.16
CA PRO A 271 -0.67 -5.91 25.47
C PRO A 271 -0.92 -6.91 24.33
N MET A 272 -1.98 -6.72 23.52
CA MET A 272 -2.23 -7.56 22.34
C MET A 272 -1.20 -7.27 21.25
N LEU A 273 -0.94 -5.98 20.98
CA LEU A 273 0.11 -5.56 20.05
C LEU A 273 1.47 -6.12 20.45
N ARG A 274 1.83 -6.05 21.74
CA ARG A 274 3.08 -6.60 22.25
C ARG A 274 3.24 -8.08 21.92
N ARG A 275 2.17 -8.88 22.02
CA ARG A 275 2.19 -10.31 21.68
C ARG A 275 2.30 -10.55 20.17
N ILE A 276 1.58 -9.78 19.36
CA ILE A 276 1.58 -9.92 17.90
C ILE A 276 2.94 -9.54 17.32
N TYR A 277 3.49 -8.40 17.76
CA TYR A 277 4.74 -7.85 17.25
C TYR A 277 5.98 -8.43 17.93
N GLY A 278 5.84 -9.18 19.03
CA GLY A 278 6.98 -9.71 19.78
C GLY A 278 7.91 -8.63 20.37
N CYS A 279 7.41 -7.40 20.56
CA CYS A 279 8.22 -6.19 20.86
C CYS A 279 9.19 -5.77 19.75
N SER A 280 8.89 -6.09 18.50
CA SER A 280 9.74 -5.86 17.32
C SER A 280 8.94 -5.17 16.19
N PHE A 281 9.61 -4.84 15.07
CA PHE A 281 8.97 -4.47 13.79
C PHE A 281 8.10 -3.20 13.79
N LEU A 282 8.36 -2.28 14.72
CA LEU A 282 7.86 -0.90 14.68
C LEU A 282 9.05 0.06 14.58
N PRO A 283 8.90 1.28 14.04
CA PRO A 283 10.05 2.15 13.71
C PRO A 283 11.05 2.41 14.86
N HIS A 284 10.57 2.54 16.10
CA HIS A 284 11.43 2.72 17.27
C HIS A 284 11.93 1.41 17.91
N HIS A 285 11.37 0.26 17.51
CA HIS A 285 11.78 -1.08 17.95
C HIS A 285 12.61 -1.72 16.82
N ASP A 286 13.69 -1.05 16.42
CA ASP A 286 14.52 -1.37 15.25
C ASP A 286 15.50 -2.52 15.46
N TYR A 287 15.66 -3.00 16.69
CA TYR A 287 16.59 -4.06 17.08
C TYR A 287 15.91 -5.43 17.29
N GLY A 288 14.59 -5.46 17.44
CA GLY A 288 13.84 -6.67 17.70
C GLY A 288 13.78 -7.60 16.48
N LYS A 289 13.78 -8.91 16.71
CA LYS A 289 13.72 -9.97 15.68
C LYS A 289 12.64 -10.99 16.01
#